data_AF-A0A8I0NXM6-F1
#
_entry.id   AF-A0A8I0NXM6-F1
#
_cell.length_a   1.000
_cell.length_b   1.000
_cell.length_c   1.000
_cell.angle_alpha   90.00
_cell.angle_beta   90.00
_cell.angle_gamma   90.00
#
_symmetry.space_group_name_H-M   'P 1'
#
loop_
_entity.id
_entity.type
_entity.pdbx_description
1 polymer ?
#
loop_
_entity_poly.entity_id
_entity_poly.type
_entity_poly.pdbx_seq_one_letter_code
_entity_poly.pdbx_strand_id
1 'polypeptide(L)'
;MLEEAEEIGRRARRARLRLGMTQADLAAALGKTQGWVSKMERGHIELDRVGLLNLLASELHVHPNDLIGRPYNNTAPAENQWQVSAAAIMRELRRYDLAPVFDGTPRTAGQLWQETTRLHRLRDAAANVAIVQVLPDLFREARALAEVATGHEQEEAYAIYAVCCKFAHTAAHALGHPELVAMACERAAWSARLSGDPVMPAVADWMRVWDMWATADWDDSVALSDKAIRSVQREYDRGDPLAVRAWGTLQLRAAVSAARGGRKAEAKDRIKHARSAAKRMQEAAGPPVYDRLTGLEIFRAEALKSH
;
A
#
# COMPACT_ATOMS: atom_id res chain seq x y z
N MET A 1 -24.56 -3.62 -19.07
CA MET A 1 -24.34 -2.17 -19.01
C MET A 1 -25.34 -1.48 -18.09
N LEU A 2 -26.66 -1.58 -18.34
CA LEU A 2 -27.69 -1.02 -17.43
C LEU A 2 -27.62 -1.57 -16.00
N GLU A 3 -27.43 -2.89 -15.84
CA GLU A 3 -27.38 -3.56 -14.55
C GLU A 3 -26.15 -3.14 -13.69
N GLU A 4 -25.02 -2.86 -14.36
CA GLU A 4 -23.79 -2.39 -13.71
C GLU A 4 -23.94 -0.93 -13.24
N ALA A 5 -24.48 -0.05 -14.09
CA ALA A 5 -24.76 1.33 -13.73
C ALA A 5 -25.76 1.44 -12.57
N GLU A 6 -26.80 0.61 -12.55
CA GLU A 6 -27.78 0.55 -11.46
C GLU A 6 -27.16 0.09 -10.15
N GLU A 7 -26.31 -0.93 -10.18
CA GLU A 7 -25.62 -1.41 -9.00
C GLU A 7 -24.62 -0.37 -8.46
N ILE A 8 -23.86 0.32 -9.33
CA ILE A 8 -23.01 1.44 -8.91
C ILE A 8 -23.84 2.56 -8.27
N GLY A 9 -24.95 2.96 -8.92
CA GLY A 9 -25.86 3.99 -8.40
C GLY A 9 -26.42 3.64 -7.03
N ARG A 10 -26.80 2.37 -6.80
CA ARG A 10 -27.24 1.87 -5.49
C ARG A 10 -26.15 1.93 -4.44
N ARG A 11 -24.89 1.61 -4.78
CA ARG A 11 -23.74 1.73 -3.85
C ARG A 11 -23.43 3.18 -3.50
N ALA A 12 -23.43 4.07 -4.49
CA ALA A 12 -23.26 5.50 -4.29
C ALA A 12 -24.35 6.08 -3.36
N ARG A 13 -25.62 5.71 -3.59
CA ARG A 13 -26.75 6.10 -2.73
C ARG A 13 -26.54 5.64 -1.28
N ARG A 14 -26.12 4.39 -1.08
CA ARG A 14 -25.85 3.86 0.26
C ARG A 14 -24.74 4.62 0.96
N ALA A 15 -23.65 4.93 0.26
CA ALA A 15 -22.55 5.71 0.82
C ALA A 15 -22.99 7.14 1.17
N ARG A 16 -23.70 7.83 0.28
CA ARG A 16 -24.25 9.17 0.54
C ARG A 16 -25.13 9.20 1.79
N LEU A 17 -26.03 8.23 1.94
CA LEU A 17 -26.93 8.17 3.09
C LEU A 17 -26.19 7.90 4.41
N ARG A 18 -25.09 7.14 4.41
CA ARG A 18 -24.24 6.97 5.62
C ARG A 18 -23.59 8.27 6.07
N LEU A 19 -23.30 9.17 5.14
CA LEU A 19 -22.76 10.51 5.42
C LEU A 19 -23.85 11.53 5.82
N GLY A 20 -25.13 11.15 5.79
CA GLY A 20 -26.24 12.08 6.07
C GLY A 20 -26.47 13.14 4.98
N MET A 21 -25.80 13.02 3.83
CA MET A 21 -25.93 13.98 2.71
C MET A 21 -27.26 13.83 1.98
N THR A 22 -27.91 14.94 1.62
CA THR A 22 -29.01 14.94 0.66
C THR A 22 -28.50 14.80 -0.78
N GLN A 23 -29.39 14.51 -1.73
CA GLN A 23 -29.00 14.53 -3.16
C GLN A 23 -28.59 15.94 -3.63
N ALA A 24 -29.08 17.00 -2.98
CA ALA A 24 -28.69 18.37 -3.28
C ALA A 24 -27.27 18.67 -2.81
N ASP A 25 -26.89 18.18 -1.62
CA ASP A 25 -25.54 18.35 -1.07
C ASP A 25 -24.50 17.67 -1.96
N LEU A 26 -24.73 16.39 -2.30
CA LEU A 26 -23.83 15.66 -3.21
C LEU A 26 -23.80 16.32 -4.60
N ALA A 27 -24.92 16.84 -5.10
CA ALA A 27 -24.95 17.54 -6.37
C ALA A 27 -24.11 18.82 -6.35
N ALA A 28 -24.20 19.61 -5.27
CA ALA A 28 -23.38 20.81 -5.09
C ALA A 28 -21.89 20.46 -5.08
N ALA A 29 -21.50 19.42 -4.33
CA ALA A 29 -20.12 18.95 -4.25
C ALA A 29 -19.56 18.49 -5.61
N LEU A 30 -20.37 17.77 -6.40
CA LEU A 30 -19.97 17.30 -7.73
C LEU A 30 -20.06 18.36 -8.85
N GLY A 31 -20.55 19.57 -8.55
CA GLY A 31 -20.87 20.58 -9.57
C GLY A 31 -21.95 20.10 -10.56
N LYS A 32 -22.97 19.39 -10.07
CA LYS A 32 -24.10 18.81 -10.82
C LYS A 32 -25.44 19.30 -10.26
N THR A 33 -26.53 18.91 -10.92
CA THR A 33 -27.90 19.18 -10.44
C THR A 33 -28.40 18.02 -9.57
N GLN A 34 -29.30 18.31 -8.62
CA GLN A 34 -29.93 17.27 -7.80
C GLN A 34 -30.65 16.20 -8.66
N GLY A 35 -31.30 16.62 -9.74
CA GLY A 35 -31.91 15.72 -10.72
C GLY A 35 -30.90 14.80 -11.43
N TRP A 36 -29.67 15.27 -11.66
CA TRP A 36 -28.59 14.44 -12.20
C TRP A 36 -28.20 13.33 -11.20
N VAL A 37 -28.02 13.67 -9.92
CA VAL A 37 -27.71 12.69 -8.86
C VAL A 37 -28.83 11.66 -8.74
N SER A 38 -30.10 12.09 -8.75
CA SER A 38 -31.25 11.19 -8.72
C SER A 38 -31.30 10.21 -9.90
N LYS A 39 -30.90 10.63 -11.10
CA LYS A 39 -30.79 9.75 -12.27
C LYS A 39 -29.62 8.78 -12.14
N MET A 40 -28.47 9.26 -11.65
CA MET A 40 -27.28 8.44 -11.41
C MET A 40 -27.53 7.34 -10.37
N GLU A 41 -28.16 7.67 -9.24
CA GLU A 41 -28.47 6.68 -8.18
C GLU A 41 -29.43 5.58 -8.63
N ARG A 42 -30.19 5.82 -9.71
CA ARG A 42 -31.11 4.86 -10.33
C ARG A 42 -30.49 4.12 -11.53
N GLY A 43 -29.21 4.34 -11.83
CA GLY A 43 -28.51 3.70 -12.96
C GLY A 43 -28.85 4.30 -14.33
N HIS A 44 -29.51 5.45 -14.40
CA HIS A 44 -29.81 6.12 -15.68
C HIS A 44 -28.68 7.01 -16.19
N ILE A 45 -27.56 7.09 -15.47
CA ILE A 45 -26.34 7.76 -15.91
C ILE A 45 -25.22 6.73 -15.87
N GLU A 46 -24.60 6.47 -17.02
CA GLU A 46 -23.39 5.67 -17.07
C GLU A 46 -22.20 6.48 -16.51
N LEU A 47 -21.52 5.91 -15.52
CA LEU A 47 -20.30 6.46 -14.93
C LEU A 47 -19.08 5.88 -15.67
N ASP A 48 -19.04 6.07 -16.99
CA ASP A 48 -17.99 5.56 -17.89
C ASP A 48 -16.65 6.30 -17.75
N ARG A 49 -16.70 7.57 -17.36
CA ARG A 49 -15.52 8.41 -17.15
C ARG A 49 -14.92 8.13 -15.79
N VAL A 50 -13.77 7.45 -15.78
CA VAL A 50 -12.90 7.20 -14.59
C VAL A 50 -12.76 8.44 -13.70
N GLY A 51 -12.63 9.64 -14.29
CA GLY A 51 -12.54 10.89 -13.53
C GLY A 51 -13.80 11.23 -12.71
N LEU A 52 -15.00 10.96 -13.24
CA LEU A 52 -16.25 11.19 -12.53
C LEU A 52 -16.46 10.15 -11.42
N LEU A 53 -16.07 8.90 -11.65
CA LEU A 53 -16.09 7.85 -10.61
C LEU A 53 -15.16 8.20 -9.44
N ASN A 54 -13.94 8.66 -9.71
CA ASN A 54 -13.00 9.05 -8.66
C ASN A 54 -13.45 10.30 -7.90
N LEU A 55 -14.06 11.28 -8.60
CA LEU A 55 -14.66 12.44 -7.95
C LEU A 55 -15.82 12.03 -7.03
N LEU A 56 -16.71 11.17 -7.51
CA LEU A 56 -17.80 10.61 -6.71
C LEU A 56 -17.29 9.84 -5.49
N ALA A 57 -16.25 9.03 -5.66
CA ALA A 57 -15.63 8.28 -4.57
C ALA A 57 -15.02 9.20 -3.50
N SER A 58 -14.40 10.31 -3.93
CA SER A 58 -13.83 11.34 -3.04
C SER A 58 -14.90 12.05 -2.22
N GLU A 59 -15.98 12.53 -2.83
CA GLU A 59 -17.09 13.18 -2.10
C GLU A 59 -17.83 12.22 -1.16
N LEU A 60 -17.75 10.92 -1.44
CA LEU A 60 -18.38 9.89 -0.62
C LEU A 60 -17.42 9.25 0.39
N HIS A 61 -16.15 9.66 0.43
CA HIS A 61 -15.10 9.11 1.28
C HIS A 61 -15.01 7.57 1.23
N VAL A 62 -15.07 7.00 0.02
CA VAL A 62 -14.96 5.55 -0.22
C VAL A 62 -13.94 5.25 -1.30
N HIS A 63 -13.43 4.02 -1.34
CA HIS A 63 -12.54 3.61 -2.42
C HIS A 63 -13.36 3.44 -3.72
N PRO A 64 -12.85 3.83 -4.91
CA PRO A 64 -13.57 3.66 -6.17
C PRO A 64 -14.04 2.22 -6.46
N ASN A 65 -13.27 1.22 -6.01
CA ASN A 65 -13.63 -0.21 -6.12
C ASN A 65 -14.92 -0.57 -5.37
N ASP A 66 -15.25 0.13 -4.29
CA ASP A 66 -16.46 -0.09 -3.51
C ASP A 66 -17.71 0.35 -4.29
N LEU A 67 -17.56 1.32 -5.20
CA LEU A 67 -18.65 1.77 -6.06
C LEU A 67 -18.87 0.80 -7.23
N ILE A 68 -17.81 0.36 -7.90
CA ILE A 68 -17.89 -0.59 -9.04
C ILE A 68 -18.20 -2.03 -8.62
N GLY A 69 -18.17 -2.34 -7.32
CA GLY A 69 -18.50 -3.69 -6.87
C GLY A 69 -17.44 -4.70 -7.26
N ARG A 70 -16.19 -4.26 -7.21
CA ARG A 70 -15.06 -5.16 -7.09
C ARG A 70 -14.59 -5.21 -5.63
N PRO A 71 -15.39 -5.68 -4.67
CA PRO A 71 -14.81 -6.11 -3.40
C PRO A 71 -14.02 -7.39 -3.66
N TYR A 72 -12.88 -7.52 -3.00
CA TYR A 72 -12.08 -8.74 -2.88
C TYR A 72 -12.78 -9.85 -2.06
N ASN A 73 -14.11 -9.86 -2.05
CA ASN A 73 -14.91 -10.70 -1.17
C ASN A 73 -15.67 -11.72 -2.01
N ASN A 74 -15.09 -12.89 -2.20
CA ASN A 74 -15.80 -14.07 -2.67
C ASN A 74 -15.67 -15.17 -1.63
N THR A 75 -16.60 -15.12 -0.67
CA THR A 75 -16.91 -16.17 0.31
C THR A 75 -16.73 -17.58 -0.27
N ALA A 76 -15.66 -18.26 0.13
CA ALA A 76 -15.41 -19.66 -0.14
C ALA A 76 -14.84 -20.36 1.11
N PRO A 77 -15.24 -21.60 1.44
CA PRO A 77 -14.91 -22.27 2.71
C PRO A 77 -13.40 -22.53 2.98
N ALA A 78 -12.52 -22.35 1.99
CA ALA A 78 -11.07 -22.40 2.19
C ALA A 78 -10.50 -21.13 2.87
N GLU A 79 -11.32 -20.09 3.06
CA GLU A 79 -10.92 -18.76 3.54
C GLU A 79 -10.65 -18.64 5.04
N ASN A 80 -11.05 -19.61 5.87
CA ASN A 80 -10.84 -19.48 7.33
C ASN A 80 -9.35 -19.53 7.73
N GLN A 81 -8.47 -20.12 6.91
CA GLN A 81 -7.07 -20.31 7.29
C GLN A 81 -6.29 -18.99 7.32
N TRP A 82 -6.54 -18.08 6.37
CA TRP A 82 -5.83 -16.80 6.35
C TRP A 82 -6.34 -15.84 7.42
N GLN A 83 -7.60 -15.96 7.88
CA GLN A 83 -8.13 -15.16 8.98
C GLN A 83 -7.46 -15.50 10.31
N VAL A 84 -7.16 -16.78 10.57
CA VAL A 84 -6.38 -17.19 11.75
C VAL A 84 -4.99 -16.56 11.72
N SER A 85 -4.32 -16.60 10.57
CA SER A 85 -3.02 -15.94 10.38
C SER A 85 -3.11 -14.42 10.53
N ALA A 86 -4.14 -13.78 9.97
CA ALA A 86 -4.36 -12.35 10.12
C ALA A 86 -4.58 -11.97 11.59
N ALA A 87 -5.38 -12.72 12.34
CA ALA A 87 -5.58 -12.51 13.77
C ALA A 87 -4.28 -12.69 14.57
N ALA A 88 -3.45 -13.67 14.21
CA ALA A 88 -2.14 -13.87 14.82
C ALA A 88 -1.21 -12.68 14.53
N ILE A 89 -1.13 -12.20 13.28
CA ILE A 89 -0.37 -11.00 12.92
C ILE A 89 -0.89 -9.80 13.72
N MET A 90 -2.20 -9.60 13.77
CA MET A 90 -2.82 -8.49 14.51
C MET A 90 -2.44 -8.52 15.99
N ARG A 91 -2.40 -9.71 16.60
CA ARG A 91 -1.94 -9.86 17.99
C ARG A 91 -0.48 -9.44 18.15
N GLU A 92 0.42 -9.86 17.25
CA GLU A 92 1.83 -9.47 17.33
C GLU A 92 2.04 -7.96 17.09
N LEU A 93 1.33 -7.39 16.13
CA LEU A 93 1.36 -5.96 15.84
C LEU A 93 0.81 -5.13 17.01
N ARG A 94 -0.20 -5.61 17.76
CA ARG A 94 -0.72 -4.91 18.97
C ARG A 94 0.26 -4.95 20.14
N ARG A 95 1.15 -5.94 20.20
CA ARG A 95 2.13 -6.15 21.29
C ARG A 95 3.50 -5.54 21.00
N TYR A 96 3.60 -4.66 19.99
CA TYR A 96 4.86 -4.09 19.50
C TYR A 96 5.76 -3.45 20.57
N ASP A 97 5.17 -2.91 21.63
CA ASP A 97 5.80 -2.23 22.77
C ASP A 97 5.80 -3.07 24.06
N LEU A 98 5.40 -4.34 23.99
CA LEU A 98 5.49 -5.29 25.09
C LEU A 98 6.72 -6.18 24.93
N ALA A 99 7.13 -6.80 26.03
CA ALA A 99 8.13 -7.86 26.01
C ALA A 99 7.69 -8.97 25.02
N PRO A 100 8.53 -9.31 24.04
CA PRO A 100 8.18 -10.31 23.05
C PRO A 100 8.05 -11.70 23.68
N VAL A 101 7.12 -12.51 23.17
CA VAL A 101 6.99 -13.92 23.55
C VAL A 101 7.65 -14.74 22.45
N PHE A 102 8.84 -15.26 22.76
CA PHE A 102 9.64 -16.06 21.85
C PHE A 102 10.43 -17.09 22.65
N ASP A 103 10.31 -18.35 22.26
CA ASP A 103 11.02 -19.45 22.90
C ASP A 103 12.39 -19.63 22.24
N GLY A 104 13.45 -19.64 23.06
CA GLY A 104 14.83 -19.83 22.59
C GLY A 104 15.54 -18.52 22.23
N THR A 105 16.68 -18.66 21.54
CA THR A 105 17.51 -17.53 21.12
C THR A 105 17.12 -17.12 19.69
N PRO A 106 16.76 -15.86 19.43
CA PRO A 106 16.43 -15.42 18.09
C PRO A 106 17.64 -15.56 17.17
N ARG A 107 17.38 -15.91 15.90
CA ARG A 107 18.42 -15.92 14.86
C ARG A 107 18.99 -14.51 14.65
N THR A 108 20.21 -14.46 14.11
CA THR A 108 20.84 -13.19 13.71
C THR A 108 20.03 -12.50 12.61
N ALA A 109 20.15 -11.17 12.52
CA ALA A 109 19.52 -10.37 11.49
C ALA A 109 19.88 -10.87 10.08
N GLY A 110 21.13 -11.27 9.85
CA GLY A 110 21.55 -11.85 8.57
C GLY A 110 20.75 -13.10 8.17
N GLN A 111 20.45 -13.99 9.13
CA GLN A 111 19.62 -15.18 8.89
C GLN A 111 18.15 -14.81 8.70
N LEU A 112 17.62 -13.87 9.47
CA LEU A 112 16.25 -13.39 9.31
C LEU A 112 16.04 -12.69 7.96
N TRP A 113 17.02 -11.92 7.50
CA TRP A 113 17.01 -11.34 6.17
C TRP A 113 16.90 -12.41 5.10
N GLN A 114 17.64 -13.52 5.19
CA GLN A 114 17.52 -14.62 4.23
C GLN A 114 16.11 -15.20 4.16
N GLU A 115 15.39 -15.29 5.28
CA GLU A 115 13.98 -15.71 5.28
C GLU A 115 13.06 -14.75 4.54
N THR A 116 13.35 -13.44 4.56
CA THR A 116 12.57 -12.48 3.76
C THR A 116 12.68 -12.75 2.26
N THR A 117 13.71 -13.46 1.77
CA THR A 117 13.77 -13.93 0.37
C THR A 117 12.57 -14.82 0.04
N ARG A 118 12.12 -15.66 0.98
CA ARG A 118 10.93 -16.49 0.80
C ARG A 118 9.68 -15.63 0.63
N LEU A 119 9.52 -14.57 1.41
CA LEU A 119 8.39 -13.64 1.28
C LEU A 119 8.35 -12.97 -0.09
N HIS A 120 9.52 -12.58 -0.63
CA HIS A 120 9.63 -12.01 -1.96
C HIS A 120 9.17 -13.00 -3.06
N ARG A 121 9.65 -14.26 -3.01
CA ARG A 121 9.19 -15.30 -3.95
C ARG A 121 7.68 -15.54 -3.87
N LEU A 122 7.11 -15.54 -2.66
CA LEU A 122 5.67 -15.72 -2.48
C LEU A 122 4.87 -14.53 -3.04
N ARG A 123 5.37 -13.31 -2.88
CA ARG A 123 4.77 -12.11 -3.49
C ARG A 123 4.81 -12.21 -5.02
N ASP A 124 5.92 -12.62 -5.59
CA ASP A 124 6.05 -12.74 -7.06
C ASP A 124 5.10 -13.81 -7.62
N ALA A 125 4.82 -14.85 -6.83
CA ALA A 125 3.80 -15.86 -7.14
C ALA A 125 2.36 -15.43 -6.78
N ALA A 126 2.13 -14.18 -6.34
CA ALA A 126 0.86 -13.66 -5.83
C ALA A 126 0.23 -14.51 -4.71
N ALA A 127 1.05 -15.24 -3.94
CA ALA A 127 0.61 -16.18 -2.91
C ALA A 127 0.32 -15.49 -1.57
N ASN A 128 -0.63 -14.55 -1.55
CA ASN A 128 -0.92 -13.69 -0.39
C ASN A 128 -1.30 -14.48 0.88
N VAL A 129 -2.01 -15.60 0.75
CA VAL A 129 -2.34 -16.49 1.87
C VAL A 129 -1.08 -17.09 2.50
N ALA A 130 -0.13 -17.54 1.68
CA ALA A 130 1.13 -18.10 2.17
C ALA A 130 2.00 -17.03 2.83
N ILE A 131 1.95 -15.78 2.36
CA ILE A 131 2.63 -14.65 3.00
C ILE A 131 2.11 -14.47 4.44
N VAL A 132 0.79 -14.34 4.61
CA VAL A 132 0.22 -14.12 5.95
C VAL A 132 0.44 -15.31 6.89
N GLN A 133 0.60 -16.52 6.37
CA GLN A 133 0.95 -17.70 7.19
C GLN A 133 2.38 -17.66 7.75
N VAL A 134 3.35 -17.10 7.02
CA VAL A 134 4.76 -17.05 7.44
C VAL A 134 5.04 -15.88 8.40
N LEU A 135 4.31 -14.78 8.26
CA LEU A 135 4.58 -13.53 8.97
C LEU A 135 4.52 -13.61 10.52
N PRO A 136 3.60 -14.35 11.18
CA PRO A 136 3.53 -14.39 12.64
C PRO A 136 4.84 -14.80 13.32
N ASP A 137 5.54 -15.81 12.79
CA ASP A 137 6.80 -16.29 13.36
C ASP A 137 7.92 -15.26 13.14
N LEU A 138 8.01 -14.68 11.94
CA LEU A 138 8.99 -13.64 11.63
C LEU A 138 8.80 -12.38 12.48
N PHE A 139 7.55 -11.97 12.74
CA PHE A 139 7.28 -10.84 13.63
C PHE A 139 7.74 -11.10 15.06
N ARG A 140 7.44 -12.28 15.60
CA ARG A 140 7.87 -12.68 16.95
C ARG A 140 9.38 -12.70 17.07
N GLU A 141 10.05 -13.33 16.11
CA GLU A 141 11.51 -13.47 16.13
C GLU A 141 12.24 -12.14 15.90
N ALA A 142 11.77 -11.30 14.97
CA ALA A 142 12.34 -9.98 14.74
C ALA A 142 12.19 -9.07 15.97
N ARG A 143 11.05 -9.12 16.68
CA ARG A 143 10.92 -8.40 17.95
C ARG A 143 11.79 -8.97 19.05
N ALA A 144 11.91 -10.30 19.15
CA ALA A 144 12.81 -10.94 20.11
C ALA A 144 14.26 -10.53 19.86
N LEU A 145 14.72 -10.51 18.60
CA LEU A 145 16.05 -10.01 18.24
C LEU A 145 16.23 -8.54 18.63
N ALA A 146 15.27 -7.68 18.29
CA ALA A 146 15.32 -6.26 18.62
C ALA A 146 15.35 -5.99 20.14
N GLU A 147 14.79 -6.90 20.95
CA GLU A 147 14.77 -6.79 22.41
C GLU A 147 16.14 -7.13 23.04
N VAL A 148 16.80 -8.18 22.54
CA VAL A 148 18.05 -8.70 23.14
C VAL A 148 19.31 -8.10 22.52
N ALA A 149 19.22 -7.61 21.28
CA ALA A 149 20.35 -7.02 20.57
C ALA A 149 20.53 -5.52 20.89
N THR A 150 21.69 -5.00 20.52
CA THR A 150 22.01 -3.56 20.61
C THR A 150 22.74 -3.09 19.36
N GLY A 151 22.74 -1.78 19.12
CA GLY A 151 23.43 -1.19 17.97
C GLY A 151 22.88 -1.68 16.64
N HIS A 152 23.76 -1.97 15.69
CA HIS A 152 23.37 -2.32 14.32
C HIS A 152 22.48 -3.57 14.22
N GLU A 153 22.69 -4.58 15.07
CA GLU A 153 21.87 -5.80 15.04
C GLU A 153 20.42 -5.52 15.46
N GLN A 154 20.23 -4.59 16.40
CA GLN A 154 18.90 -4.12 16.81
C GLN A 154 18.23 -3.29 15.71
N GLU A 155 18.98 -2.39 15.06
CA GLU A 155 18.50 -1.61 13.91
C GLU A 155 18.02 -2.53 12.78
N GLU A 156 18.81 -3.54 12.43
CA GLU A 156 18.46 -4.51 11.39
C GLU A 156 17.23 -5.35 11.77
N ALA A 157 17.06 -5.70 13.05
CA ALA A 157 15.85 -6.37 13.53
C ALA A 157 14.59 -5.53 13.31
N TYR A 158 14.66 -4.22 13.57
CA TYR A 158 13.57 -3.29 13.26
C TYR A 158 13.36 -3.09 11.75
N ALA A 159 14.42 -3.12 10.94
CA ALA A 159 14.32 -3.09 9.48
C ALA A 159 13.55 -4.33 8.95
N ILE A 160 13.87 -5.53 9.45
CA ILE A 160 13.17 -6.77 9.11
C ILE A 160 11.70 -6.69 9.53
N TYR A 161 11.42 -6.18 10.73
CA TYR A 161 10.05 -5.98 11.20
C TYR A 161 9.26 -5.04 10.28
N ALA A 162 9.86 -3.92 9.85
CA ALA A 162 9.24 -2.98 8.90
C ALA A 162 8.93 -3.66 7.55
N VAL A 163 9.83 -4.51 7.05
CA VAL A 163 9.61 -5.29 5.83
C VAL A 163 8.48 -6.30 6.00
N CYS A 164 8.40 -6.98 7.15
CA CYS A 164 7.29 -7.86 7.49
C CYS A 164 5.96 -7.09 7.51
N CYS A 165 5.92 -5.88 8.07
CA CYS A 165 4.76 -4.99 8.02
C CYS A 165 4.35 -4.64 6.58
N LYS A 166 5.31 -4.34 5.70
CA LYS A 166 5.04 -4.09 4.28
C LYS A 166 4.39 -5.30 3.59
N PHE A 167 4.89 -6.51 3.83
CA PHE A 167 4.28 -7.73 3.30
C PHE A 167 2.88 -7.95 3.87
N ALA A 168 2.68 -7.77 5.17
CA ALA A 168 1.38 -7.88 5.82
C ALA A 168 0.36 -6.92 5.19
N HIS A 169 0.75 -5.65 5.02
CA HIS A 169 -0.08 -4.61 4.41
C HIS A 169 -0.48 -4.93 2.98
N THR A 170 0.49 -5.29 2.12
CA THR A 170 0.19 -5.61 0.71
C THR A 170 -0.66 -6.88 0.55
N ALA A 171 -0.40 -7.93 1.34
CA ALA A 171 -1.21 -9.13 1.34
C ALA A 171 -2.62 -8.86 1.89
N ALA A 172 -2.74 -8.06 2.96
CA ALA A 172 -4.03 -7.69 3.54
C ALA A 172 -4.89 -6.85 2.58
N HIS A 173 -4.29 -5.99 1.75
CA HIS A 173 -5.00 -5.32 0.67
C HIS A 173 -5.58 -6.32 -0.34
N ALA A 174 -4.79 -7.30 -0.76
CA ALA A 174 -5.24 -8.32 -1.71
C ALA A 174 -6.28 -9.29 -1.12
N LEU A 175 -6.28 -9.47 0.20
CA LEU A 175 -7.22 -10.33 0.93
C LEU A 175 -8.43 -9.56 1.51
N GLY A 176 -8.49 -8.24 1.34
CA GLY A 176 -9.61 -7.44 1.83
C GLY A 176 -9.69 -7.29 3.36
N HIS A 177 -8.56 -7.24 4.07
CA HIS A 177 -8.52 -7.06 5.54
C HIS A 177 -8.10 -5.64 5.96
N PRO A 178 -9.01 -4.66 6.03
CA PRO A 178 -8.69 -3.24 6.23
C PRO A 178 -8.02 -2.93 7.58
N GLU A 179 -8.42 -3.62 8.65
CA GLU A 179 -7.80 -3.38 9.98
C GLU A 179 -6.31 -3.76 9.98
N LEU A 180 -5.94 -4.85 9.31
CA LEU A 180 -4.56 -5.30 9.17
C LEU A 180 -3.76 -4.38 8.25
N VAL A 181 -4.38 -3.88 7.18
CA VAL A 181 -3.78 -2.85 6.31
C VAL A 181 -3.33 -1.64 7.12
N ALA A 182 -4.24 -1.05 7.90
CA ALA A 182 -3.98 0.16 8.69
C ALA A 182 -2.95 -0.10 9.80
N MET A 183 -3.10 -1.19 10.55
CA MET A 183 -2.19 -1.46 11.67
C MET A 183 -0.80 -1.85 11.20
N ALA A 184 -0.67 -2.60 10.11
CA ALA A 184 0.63 -2.90 9.51
C ALA A 184 1.33 -1.61 9.03
N CYS A 185 0.59 -0.64 8.50
CA CYS A 185 1.14 0.64 8.09
C CYS A 185 1.71 1.44 9.26
N GLU A 186 0.94 1.58 10.35
CA GLU A 186 1.40 2.26 11.57
C GLU A 186 2.64 1.58 12.18
N ARG A 187 2.67 0.24 12.15
CA ARG A 187 3.79 -0.55 12.66
C ARG A 187 5.03 -0.52 11.76
N ALA A 188 4.86 -0.39 10.45
CA ALA A 188 5.95 -0.10 9.53
C ALA A 188 6.57 1.28 9.84
N ALA A 189 5.74 2.31 10.05
CA ALA A 189 6.24 3.64 10.38
C ALA A 189 7.00 3.69 11.72
N TRP A 190 6.49 3.00 12.74
CA TRP A 190 7.17 2.88 14.04
C TRP A 190 8.54 2.18 13.91
N SER A 191 8.58 1.00 13.31
CA SER A 191 9.81 0.21 13.18
C SER A 191 10.82 0.84 12.23
N ALA A 192 10.37 1.49 11.14
CA ALA A 192 11.25 2.19 10.21
C ALA A 192 12.09 3.28 10.90
N ARG A 193 11.53 4.01 11.88
CA ARG A 193 12.27 5.02 12.64
C ARG A 193 13.37 4.44 13.53
N LEU A 194 13.28 3.16 13.88
CA LEU A 194 14.23 2.45 14.72
C LEU A 194 15.23 1.61 13.90
N SER A 195 15.07 1.57 12.58
CA SER A 195 15.75 0.60 11.71
C SER A 195 17.16 0.98 11.27
N GLY A 196 17.65 2.18 11.59
CA GLY A 196 18.91 2.73 11.07
C GLY A 196 18.95 2.96 9.55
N ASP A 197 18.00 2.42 8.79
CA ASP A 197 17.92 2.50 7.33
C ASP A 197 17.30 3.85 6.90
N PRO A 198 18.04 4.69 6.16
CA PRO A 198 17.59 6.03 5.78
C PRO A 198 16.41 6.03 4.80
N VAL A 199 16.16 4.91 4.13
CA VAL A 199 15.11 4.79 3.10
C VAL A 199 13.81 4.23 3.68
N MET A 200 13.89 3.45 4.76
CA MET A 200 12.72 2.76 5.33
C MET A 200 11.58 3.69 5.78
N PRO A 201 11.84 4.90 6.34
CA PRO A 201 10.77 5.86 6.63
C PRO A 201 9.99 6.31 5.39
N ALA A 202 10.66 6.46 4.24
CA ALA A 202 10.01 6.82 2.98
C ALA A 202 9.15 5.65 2.44
N VAL A 203 9.53 4.41 2.75
CA VAL A 203 8.76 3.21 2.40
C VAL A 203 7.51 3.08 3.26
N ALA A 204 7.58 3.45 4.53
CA ALA A 204 6.40 3.59 5.36
C ALA A 204 5.44 4.67 4.82
N ASP A 205 5.96 5.83 4.41
CA ASP A 205 5.13 6.86 3.76
C ASP A 205 4.54 6.36 2.42
N TRP A 206 5.25 5.53 1.64
CA TRP A 206 4.69 4.87 0.44
C TRP A 206 3.47 3.98 0.74
N MET A 207 3.48 3.28 1.88
CA MET A 207 2.33 2.47 2.34
C MET A 207 1.18 3.39 2.75
N ARG A 208 1.46 4.45 3.50
CA ARG A 208 0.46 5.44 3.93
C ARG A 208 -0.24 6.12 2.74
N VAL A 209 0.47 6.39 1.64
CA VAL A 209 -0.16 6.90 0.41
C VAL A 209 -1.21 5.93 -0.13
N TRP A 210 -1.02 4.60 0.02
CA TRP A 210 -2.03 3.63 -0.37
C TRP A 210 -3.28 3.71 0.53
N ASP A 211 -3.10 3.85 1.84
CA ASP A 211 -4.21 3.95 2.79
C ASP A 211 -5.12 5.14 2.48
N MET A 212 -4.53 6.26 2.06
CA MET A 212 -5.26 7.48 1.68
C MET A 212 -6.11 7.29 0.41
N TRP A 213 -5.86 6.24 -0.37
CA TRP A 213 -6.72 5.88 -1.50
C TRP A 213 -8.06 5.30 -1.04
N ALA A 214 -8.13 4.76 0.19
CA ALA A 214 -9.36 4.21 0.75
C ALA A 214 -10.45 5.28 0.95
N THR A 215 -10.05 6.53 1.19
CA THR A 215 -10.91 7.71 1.33
C THR A 215 -10.90 8.62 0.10
N ALA A 216 -10.15 8.24 -0.94
CA ALA A 216 -9.98 9.00 -2.17
C ALA A 216 -9.40 10.42 -1.96
N ASP A 217 -8.51 10.56 -0.97
CA ASP A 217 -7.78 11.80 -0.67
C ASP A 217 -6.56 11.96 -1.60
N TRP A 218 -6.82 12.23 -2.88
CA TRP A 218 -5.78 12.22 -3.93
C TRP A 218 -4.75 13.33 -3.81
N ASP A 219 -5.13 14.50 -3.28
CA ASP A 219 -4.23 15.65 -3.10
C ASP A 219 -3.25 15.39 -1.96
N ASP A 220 -3.76 14.94 -0.82
CA ASP A 220 -2.93 14.57 0.32
C ASP A 220 -2.03 13.38 -0.02
N SER A 221 -2.52 12.43 -0.82
CA SER A 221 -1.71 11.32 -1.35
C SER A 221 -0.50 11.81 -2.15
N VAL A 222 -0.67 12.85 -2.98
CA VAL A 222 0.44 13.46 -3.73
C VAL A 222 1.35 14.26 -2.81
N ALA A 223 0.81 15.04 -1.88
CA ALA A 223 1.60 15.81 -0.92
C ALA A 223 2.50 14.90 -0.05
N LEU A 224 1.96 13.76 0.41
CA LEU A 224 2.73 12.77 1.15
C LEU A 224 3.78 12.08 0.28
N SER A 225 3.45 11.76 -0.97
CA SER A 225 4.43 11.22 -1.92
C SER A 225 5.60 12.21 -2.13
N ASP A 226 5.32 13.49 -2.28
CA ASP A 226 6.33 14.53 -2.44
C ASP A 226 7.21 14.69 -1.19
N LYS A 227 6.62 14.58 0.00
CA LYS A 227 7.38 14.55 1.26
C LYS A 227 8.38 13.37 1.27
N ALA A 228 7.91 12.17 0.95
CA ALA A 228 8.74 10.97 0.94
C ALA A 228 9.83 11.01 -0.16
N ILE A 229 9.52 11.57 -1.33
CA ILE A 229 10.49 11.79 -2.41
C ILE A 229 11.60 12.73 -1.93
N ARG A 230 11.23 13.85 -1.30
CA ARG A 230 12.21 14.81 -0.76
C ARG A 230 13.11 14.19 0.31
N SER A 231 12.59 13.29 1.15
CA SER A 231 13.40 12.71 2.22
C SER A 231 14.51 11.77 1.73
N VAL A 232 14.41 11.23 0.51
CA VAL A 232 15.45 10.38 -0.10
C VAL A 232 16.21 11.07 -1.24
N GLN A 233 15.92 12.36 -1.51
CA GLN A 233 16.46 13.08 -2.66
C GLN A 233 17.99 13.20 -2.64
N ARG A 234 18.57 13.47 -1.46
CA ARG A 234 20.02 13.68 -1.32
C ARG A 234 20.80 12.41 -1.66
N GLU A 235 20.34 11.27 -1.16
CA GLU A 235 20.95 9.95 -1.39
C GLU A 235 20.70 9.48 -2.83
N TYR A 236 19.52 9.79 -3.39
CA TYR A 236 19.24 9.63 -4.81
C TYR A 236 20.25 10.40 -5.67
N ASP A 237 20.51 11.68 -5.38
CA ASP A 237 21.43 12.51 -6.16
C ASP A 237 22.86 11.95 -6.11
N ARG A 238 23.28 11.43 -4.95
CA ARG A 238 24.56 10.73 -4.76
C ARG A 238 24.66 9.38 -5.47
N GLY A 239 23.54 8.83 -5.93
CA GLY A 239 23.50 7.56 -6.65
C GLY A 239 23.49 6.34 -5.74
N ASP A 240 23.06 6.49 -4.48
CA ASP A 240 22.86 5.34 -3.60
C ASP A 240 21.82 4.38 -4.21
N PRO A 241 22.16 3.09 -4.42
CA PRO A 241 21.26 2.17 -5.13
C PRO A 241 19.89 1.97 -4.47
N LEU A 242 19.81 2.01 -3.14
CA LEU A 242 18.55 1.84 -2.41
C LEU A 242 17.70 3.10 -2.51
N ALA A 243 18.32 4.28 -2.38
CA ALA A 243 17.63 5.55 -2.56
C ALA A 243 17.14 5.75 -4.00
N VAL A 244 17.94 5.36 -5.01
CA VAL A 244 17.52 5.43 -6.43
C VAL A 244 16.27 4.59 -6.68
N ARG A 245 16.23 3.37 -6.13
CA ARG A 245 15.09 2.48 -6.25
C ARG A 245 13.85 3.01 -5.53
N ALA A 246 14.01 3.46 -4.28
CA ALA A 246 12.91 3.99 -3.49
C ALA A 246 12.32 5.26 -4.11
N TRP A 247 13.17 6.17 -4.56
CA TRP A 247 12.76 7.39 -5.26
C TRP A 247 11.95 7.04 -6.52
N GLY A 248 12.41 6.10 -7.35
CA GLY A 248 11.65 5.64 -8.52
C GLY A 248 10.29 5.02 -8.16
N THR A 249 10.26 4.22 -7.10
CA THR A 249 9.02 3.57 -6.59
C THR A 249 8.02 4.59 -6.05
N LEU A 250 8.50 5.61 -5.35
CA LEU A 250 7.69 6.72 -4.85
C LEU A 250 7.13 7.58 -5.99
N GLN A 251 7.90 7.82 -7.05
CA GLN A 251 7.41 8.50 -8.24
C GLN A 251 6.29 7.72 -8.92
N LEU A 252 6.38 6.38 -9.00
CA LEU A 252 5.27 5.56 -9.53
C LEU A 252 4.02 5.67 -8.66
N ARG A 253 4.18 5.66 -7.32
CA ARG A 253 3.06 5.84 -6.38
C ARG A 253 2.39 7.21 -6.58
N ALA A 254 3.19 8.28 -6.66
CA ALA A 254 2.71 9.63 -6.95
C ALA A 254 1.99 9.71 -8.30
N ALA A 255 2.50 9.01 -9.33
CA ALA A 255 1.88 8.96 -10.65
C ALA A 255 0.46 8.36 -10.61
N VAL A 256 0.27 7.28 -9.84
CA VAL A 256 -1.06 6.66 -9.68
C VAL A 256 -2.00 7.60 -8.94
N SER A 257 -1.56 8.25 -7.86
CA SER A 257 -2.36 9.24 -7.13
C SER A 257 -2.75 10.43 -8.01
N ALA A 258 -1.80 11.00 -8.76
CA ALA A 258 -2.06 12.10 -9.70
C ALA A 258 -3.04 11.67 -10.82
N ALA A 259 -2.89 10.47 -11.36
CA ALA A 259 -3.81 9.94 -12.37
C ALA A 259 -5.23 9.78 -11.83
N ARG A 260 -5.37 9.24 -10.61
CA ARG A 260 -6.68 9.08 -9.94
C ARG A 260 -7.32 10.43 -9.61
N GLY A 261 -6.53 11.41 -9.20
CA GLY A 261 -6.95 12.82 -9.02
C GLY A 261 -7.15 13.61 -10.32
N GLY A 262 -7.11 12.97 -11.50
CA GLY A 262 -7.38 13.63 -12.79
C GLY A 262 -6.21 14.47 -13.35
N ARG A 263 -5.06 14.53 -12.69
CA ARG A 263 -3.87 15.29 -13.08
C ARG A 263 -3.01 14.51 -14.08
N LYS A 264 -3.53 14.33 -15.30
CA LYS A 264 -2.89 13.53 -16.37
C LYS A 264 -1.47 13.99 -16.73
N ALA A 265 -1.22 15.30 -16.76
CA ALA A 265 0.09 15.85 -17.10
C ALA A 265 1.13 15.51 -16.02
N GLU A 266 0.77 15.72 -14.75
CA GLU A 266 1.62 15.36 -13.61
C GLU A 266 1.89 13.86 -13.59
N ALA A 267 0.87 13.01 -13.74
CA ALA A 267 1.06 11.55 -13.78
C ALA A 267 2.08 11.11 -14.84
N LYS A 268 2.03 11.70 -16.04
CA LYS A 268 3.00 11.43 -17.11
C LYS A 268 4.41 11.87 -16.72
N ASP A 269 4.56 13.01 -16.06
CA ASP A 269 5.85 13.53 -15.60
C ASP A 269 6.48 12.63 -14.53
N ARG A 270 5.70 12.23 -13.53
CA ARG A 270 6.09 11.26 -12.49
C ARG A 270 6.55 9.92 -13.09
N ILE A 271 5.87 9.44 -14.14
CA ILE A 271 6.30 8.23 -14.86
C ILE A 271 7.66 8.42 -15.56
N LYS A 272 7.95 9.61 -16.12
CA LYS A 272 9.27 9.91 -16.72
C LYS A 272 10.37 9.90 -15.67
N HIS A 273 10.11 10.47 -14.50
CA HIS A 273 11.02 10.41 -13.35
C HIS A 273 11.30 8.97 -12.94
N ALA A 274 10.28 8.14 -12.75
CA ALA A 274 10.44 6.73 -12.43
C ALA A 274 11.28 5.96 -13.47
N ARG A 275 11.06 6.22 -14.77
CA ARG A 275 11.87 5.63 -15.86
C ARG A 275 13.33 6.08 -15.81
N SER A 276 13.59 7.33 -15.43
CA SER A 276 14.95 7.85 -15.29
C SER A 276 15.70 7.16 -14.16
N ALA A 277 15.04 6.92 -13.02
CA ALA A 277 15.59 6.14 -11.93
C ALA A 277 15.88 4.68 -12.35
N ALA A 278 14.95 4.05 -13.08
CA ALA A 278 15.13 2.71 -13.62
C ALA A 278 16.36 2.60 -14.53
N LYS A 279 16.54 3.58 -15.42
CA LYS A 279 17.71 3.65 -16.32
C LYS A 279 19.02 3.79 -15.52
N ARG A 280 19.04 4.67 -14.52
CA ARG A 280 20.20 4.87 -13.64
C ARG A 280 20.59 3.59 -12.90
N MET A 281 19.62 2.78 -12.48
CA MET A 281 19.87 1.47 -11.86
C MET A 281 20.46 0.44 -12.84
N GLN A 282 20.08 0.48 -14.12
CA GLN A 282 20.62 -0.41 -15.15
C GLN A 282 22.05 -0.04 -15.54
N GLU A 283 22.36 1.26 -15.56
CA GLU A 283 23.70 1.78 -15.85
C GLU A 283 24.69 1.54 -14.70
N ALA A 284 24.21 1.50 -13.46
CA ALA A 284 24.98 1.13 -12.29
C ALA A 284 25.18 -0.41 -12.24
N ALA A 285 25.98 -0.96 -13.16
CA ALA A 285 26.35 -2.37 -13.19
C ALA A 285 27.18 -2.77 -11.96
N GLY A 286 26.50 -3.24 -10.91
CA GLY A 286 27.07 -3.90 -9.74
C GLY A 286 26.31 -5.21 -9.43
N PRO A 287 26.85 -6.10 -8.57
CA PRO A 287 26.12 -7.28 -8.13
C PRO A 287 24.75 -6.85 -7.56
N PRO A 288 23.68 -7.65 -7.75
CA PRO A 288 22.35 -7.30 -7.29
C PRO A 288 22.42 -7.03 -5.78
N VAL A 289 22.23 -5.76 -5.40
CA VAL A 289 22.13 -5.36 -3.99
C VAL A 289 20.98 -6.17 -3.41
N TYR A 290 21.25 -6.97 -2.38
CA TYR A 290 20.22 -7.71 -1.66
C TYR A 290 19.16 -6.73 -1.20
N ASP A 291 18.01 -6.82 -1.83
CA ASP A 291 17.06 -5.73 -1.89
C ASP A 291 16.07 -5.89 -0.74
N ARG A 292 16.34 -5.15 0.33
CA ARG A 292 15.50 -5.06 1.54
C ARG A 292 14.08 -4.59 1.23
N LEU A 293 13.86 -3.89 0.11
CA LEU A 293 12.61 -3.21 -0.20
C LEU A 293 11.74 -3.97 -1.19
N THR A 294 12.33 -4.59 -2.21
CA THR A 294 11.57 -5.25 -3.27
C THR A 294 12.08 -6.64 -3.67
N GLY A 295 13.11 -7.21 -3.04
CA GLY A 295 13.68 -8.54 -3.33
C GLY A 295 13.44 -8.98 -4.77
N LEU A 296 14.25 -8.43 -5.68
CA LEU A 296 14.34 -8.72 -7.13
C LEU A 296 13.07 -8.46 -8.00
N GLU A 297 13.34 -7.77 -9.13
CA GLU A 297 12.56 -7.65 -10.37
C GLU A 297 11.25 -6.84 -10.47
N ILE A 298 11.02 -5.78 -9.68
CA ILE A 298 9.91 -4.82 -9.97
C ILE A 298 10.31 -3.75 -11.00
N PHE A 299 10.87 -4.17 -12.14
CA PHE A 299 11.00 -3.30 -13.33
C PHE A 299 10.66 -4.01 -14.65
N ARG A 300 9.82 -5.05 -14.62
CA ARG A 300 9.07 -5.41 -15.84
C ARG A 300 7.87 -4.50 -15.98
N ALA A 301 7.98 -3.58 -16.94
CA ALA A 301 7.03 -2.53 -17.30
C ALA A 301 5.67 -3.03 -17.87
N GLU A 302 5.17 -4.20 -17.46
CA GLU A 302 3.96 -4.81 -18.04
C GLU A 302 2.66 -4.51 -17.28
N ALA A 303 2.73 -4.02 -16.04
CA ALA A 303 1.52 -3.71 -15.25
C ALA A 303 0.79 -2.40 -15.62
N LEU A 304 1.28 -1.65 -16.62
CA LEU A 304 0.62 -0.41 -17.12
C LEU A 304 -0.16 -0.61 -18.43
N LYS A 305 -0.33 -1.86 -18.89
CA LYS A 305 -1.06 -2.16 -20.15
C LYS A 305 -2.53 -2.58 -19.97
N SER A 306 -3.02 -2.72 -18.75
CA SER A 306 -4.40 -3.13 -18.53
C SER A 306 -5.02 -2.27 -17.45
N HIS A 307 -5.61 -1.14 -17.83
CA HIS A 307 -6.82 -0.50 -17.27
C HIS A 307 -7.09 0.81 -18.00
#